data_AF-A0A800MR60-F1
#
_entry.id   AF-A0A800MR60-F1
#
_cell.length_a   1.000
_cell.length_b   1.000
_cell.length_c   1.000
_cell.angle_alpha   90.00
_cell.angle_beta   90.00
_cell.angle_gamma   90.00
#
_symmetry.space_group_name_H-M   'P 1'
#
loop_
_entity.id
_entity.type
_entity.pdbx_description
1 polymer ?
#
loop_
_entity_poly.entity_id
_entity_poly.type
_entity_poly.pdbx_seq_one_letter_code
_entity_poly.pdbx_strand_id
1 'polypeptide(L)' 'MRTQTKANQKRTSIADDFALRIVKILDEFEGTYDRKFSSLGQRVRYLNEIEITRRNGSEWDKTGIRRVIERVERLRNETD' A
#
# COMPACT_ATOMS: atom_id res chain seq x y z
N MET A 1 28.22 -11.64 7.42
CA MET A 1 27.62 -10.29 7.32
C MET A 1 26.98 -9.96 5.95
N ARG A 2 27.42 -10.52 4.81
CA ARG A 2 26.87 -10.18 3.47
C ARG A 2 25.47 -10.74 3.14
N THR A 3 25.04 -11.79 3.83
CA THR A 3 23.75 -12.47 3.59
C THR A 3 22.55 -11.74 4.20
N GLN A 4 22.72 -11.06 5.34
CA GLN A 4 21.66 -10.27 5.98
C GLN A 4 21.26 -9.06 5.13
N THR A 5 22.22 -8.40 4.48
CA THR A 5 21.95 -7.22 3.65
C THR A 5 21.05 -7.56 2.46
N LYS A 6 21.33 -8.66 1.76
CA LYS A 6 20.51 -9.13 0.62
C LYS A 6 19.11 -9.57 1.06
N ALA A 7 19.00 -10.27 2.20
CA ALA A 7 17.71 -10.69 2.74
C ALA A 7 16.85 -9.49 3.15
N ASN A 8 17.46 -8.47 3.77
CA ASN A 8 16.77 -7.25 4.15
C ASN A 8 16.35 -6.44 2.92
N GLN A 9 17.22 -6.28 1.92
CA GLN A 9 16.88 -5.63 0.65
C GLN A 9 15.69 -6.32 -0.05
N LYS A 10 15.69 -7.65 -0.11
CA LYS A 10 14.59 -8.42 -0.69
C LYS A 10 13.28 -8.20 0.08
N ARG A 11 13.32 -8.18 1.42
CA ARG A 11 12.13 -7.91 2.25
C ARG A 11 11.57 -6.50 2.03
N THR A 12 12.46 -5.51 1.89
CA THR A 12 12.10 -4.12 1.60
C THR A 12 11.43 -4.00 0.24
N SER A 13 12.06 -4.49 -0.83
CA SER A 13 11.48 -4.48 -2.19
C SER A 13 10.12 -5.18 -2.23
N ILE A 14 10.01 -6.34 -1.59
CA ILE A 14 8.73 -7.04 -1.49
C ILE A 14 7.69 -6.14 -0.81
N ALA A 15 8.02 -5.40 0.25
CA ALA A 15 7.11 -4.45 0.90
C ALA A 15 6.77 -3.22 0.05
N ASP A 16 7.70 -2.74 -0.77
CA ASP A 16 7.49 -1.66 -1.71
C ASP A 16 6.50 -2.07 -2.80
N ASP A 17 6.72 -3.24 -3.42
CA ASP A 17 5.84 -3.79 -4.45
C ASP A 17 4.41 -3.96 -3.94
N PHE A 18 4.28 -4.43 -2.70
CA PHE A 18 2.96 -4.56 -2.07
C PHE A 18 2.31 -3.20 -1.86
N ALA A 19 3.05 -2.20 -1.36
CA ALA A 19 2.49 -0.87 -1.14
C ALA A 19 2.06 -0.21 -2.46
N LEU A 20 2.87 -0.33 -3.51
CA LEU A 20 2.55 0.15 -4.86
C LEU A 20 1.29 -0.52 -5.42
N ARG A 21 1.15 -1.84 -5.26
CA ARG A 21 -0.04 -2.57 -5.69
C ARG A 21 -1.31 -2.07 -5.00
N ILE A 22 -1.26 -1.84 -3.69
CA ILE A 22 -2.43 -1.36 -2.94
C ILE A 22 -2.81 0.06 -3.36
N VAL A 23 -1.85 0.96 -3.52
CA VAL A 23 -2.12 2.33 -4.01
C VAL A 23 -2.68 2.29 -5.42
N LYS A 24 -2.14 1.45 -6.31
CA LYS A 24 -2.67 1.27 -7.67
C LYS A 24 -4.13 0.84 -7.68
N ILE A 25 -4.53 -0.11 -6.83
CA ILE A 25 -5.93 -0.56 -6.71
C ILE A 25 -6.85 0.60 -6.29
N LEU A 26 -6.38 1.46 -5.39
CA LEU A 26 -7.14 2.63 -4.96
C LEU A 26 -7.24 3.67 -6.09
N ASP A 27 -6.14 3.96 -6.76
CA ASP A 27 -6.09 4.90 -7.88
C ASP A 27 -6.96 4.41 -9.06
N GLU A 28 -6.98 3.11 -9.35
CA GLU A 28 -7.83 2.49 -10.37
C GLU A 28 -9.31 2.63 -10.06
N PHE A 29 -9.70 2.47 -8.78
CA PHE A 29 -11.08 2.75 -8.36
C PHE A 29 -11.42 4.23 -8.56
N GLU A 30 -10.56 5.16 -8.11
CA GLU A 30 -10.83 6.59 -8.25
C GLU A 30 -10.97 7.01 -9.72
N GLY A 31 -10.16 6.44 -10.61
CA GLY A 31 -10.24 6.68 -12.06
C GLY A 31 -11.45 6.03 -12.74
N THR A 32 -11.85 4.83 -12.31
CA THR A 32 -12.99 4.10 -12.91
C THR A 32 -14.32 4.75 -12.55
N TYR A 33 -14.46 5.23 -11.32
CA TYR A 33 -15.72 5.79 -10.82
C TYR A 33 -15.76 7.33 -10.86
N ASP A 34 -14.72 7.98 -11.41
CA ASP A 34 -14.50 9.44 -11.36
C ASP A 34 -14.76 10.03 -9.95
N ARG A 35 -14.39 9.26 -8.92
CA ARG A 35 -14.72 9.55 -7.54
C ARG A 35 -13.52 9.31 -6.65
N LYS A 36 -13.07 10.37 -5.98
CA LYS A 36 -11.98 10.30 -5.01
C LYS A 36 -12.45 9.80 -3.66
N PHE A 37 -11.59 9.04 -2.98
CA PHE A 37 -11.76 8.74 -1.57
C PHE A 37 -11.59 10.02 -0.74
N SER A 38 -12.59 10.39 0.04
CA SER A 38 -12.54 11.59 0.90
C SER A 38 -11.77 11.38 2.20
N SER A 39 -11.45 10.13 2.55
CA SER A 39 -10.75 9.80 3.79
C SER A 39 -10.09 8.42 3.77
N LEU A 40 -9.13 8.22 4.67
CA LEU A 40 -8.54 6.90 4.94
C LEU A 40 -9.60 5.86 5.32
N GLY A 41 -10.67 6.25 6.00
CA GLY A 41 -11.73 5.33 6.39
C GLY A 41 -12.53 4.78 5.20
N GLN A 42 -12.69 5.55 4.13
CA GLN A 42 -13.31 5.03 2.91
C GLN A 42 -12.39 4.06 2.18
N ARG A 43 -11.08 4.36 2.10
CA ARG A 43 -10.07 3.44 1.53
C ARG A 43 -10.05 2.11 2.27
N VAL A 44 -10.07 2.14 3.61
CA VAL A 44 -10.15 0.93 4.45
C VAL A 44 -11.40 0.12 4.15
N ARG A 45 -12.57 0.77 4.14
CA ARG A 45 -13.84 0.07 3.86
C ARG A 45 -13.81 -0.59 2.49
N TYR A 46 -13.37 0.15 1.47
CA TYR A 46 -13.27 -0.37 0.12
C TYR A 46 -12.35 -1.60 0.05
N LEU A 47 -11.12 -1.51 0.59
CA LEU A 47 -10.18 -2.63 0.56
C LEU A 47 -10.72 -3.88 1.27
N ASN A 48 -11.41 -3.71 2.40
CA ASN A 48 -12.03 -4.82 3.11
C ASN A 48 -13.26 -5.38 2.37
N GLU A 49 -14.04 -4.52 1.69
CA GLU A 49 -15.21 -4.92 0.89
C GLU A 49 -14.82 -5.77 -0.34
N ILE A 50 -13.67 -5.47 -0.96
CA ILE A 50 -13.11 -6.27 -2.05
C ILE A 50 -12.18 -7.39 -1.58
N GLU A 51 -12.22 -7.73 -0.28
CA GLU A 51 -11.45 -8.82 0.36
C GLU A 51 -9.93 -8.75 0.15
N ILE A 52 -9.38 -7.55 -0.09
CA ILE A 52 -7.93 -7.34 -0.13
C ILE A 52 -7.42 -7.28 1.30
N THR A 53 -6.62 -8.25 1.73
CA THR A 53 -6.03 -8.26 3.08
C THR A 53 -4.67 -7.58 3.14
N ARG A 54 -4.24 -7.23 4.36
CA ARG A 54 -2.83 -6.89 4.62
C ARG A 54 -1.93 -8.10 4.38
N ARG A 55 -0.61 -7.88 4.33
CA ARG A 55 0.40 -8.94 4.10
C ARG A 55 0.36 -10.08 5.11
N ASN A 56 -0.07 -9.80 6.33
CA ASN A 56 -0.21 -10.77 7.42
C ASN A 56 -1.59 -11.44 7.44
N GLY A 57 -2.44 -11.22 6.42
CA GLY A 57 -3.79 -11.78 6.33
C GLY A 57 -4.86 -11.03 7.14
N SER A 58 -4.50 -9.97 7.85
CA SER A 58 -5.49 -9.20 8.64
C SER A 58 -6.20 -8.13 7.80
N GLU A 59 -7.41 -7.76 8.22
CA GLU A 59 -8.18 -6.64 7.65
C GLU A 59 -7.42 -5.31 7.74
N TRP A 60 -7.78 -4.37 6.88
CA TRP A 60 -7.23 -3.03 6.91
C TRP A 60 -7.77 -2.21 8.07
N ASP A 61 -6.87 -1.40 8.65
CA ASP A 61 -7.20 -0.32 9.55
C ASP A 61 -6.60 0.99 9.01
N LYS A 62 -7.01 2.13 9.59
CA LYS A 62 -6.57 3.46 9.16
C LYS A 62 -5.05 3.61 9.24
N THR A 63 -4.40 2.97 10.21
CA THR A 63 -2.95 3.05 10.43
C THR A 63 -2.19 2.27 9.35
N GLY A 64 -2.68 1.09 9.00
CA GLY A 64 -2.12 0.22 7.97
C GLY A 64 -2.16 0.89 6.61
N ILE A 65 -3.30 1.48 6.23
CA ILE A 65 -3.40 2.19 4.96
C ILE A 65 -2.53 3.45 4.93
N ARG A 66 -2.48 4.21 6.04
CA ARG A 66 -1.62 5.38 6.16
C ARG A 66 -0.16 5.03 5.91
N ARG A 67 0.35 3.97 6.54
CA ARG A 67 1.74 3.52 6.38
C ARG A 67 2.05 3.09 4.95
N VAL A 68 1.08 2.51 4.24
CA VAL A 68 1.22 2.12 2.83
C VAL A 68 1.35 3.36 1.95
N ILE A 69 0.48 4.35 2.15
CA ILE A 69 0.52 5.61 1.40
C ILE A 69 1.85 6.34 1.66
N GLU A 70 2.23 6.53 2.93
CA GLU A 70 3.50 7.17 3.31
C GLU A 70 4.73 6.43 2.78
N ARG A 71 4.63 5.10 2.56
CA ARG A 71 5.70 4.32 1.94
C ARG A 71 5.81 4.62 0.45
N VAL A 72 4.68 4.65 -0.26
CA VAL A 72 4.65 4.99 -1.70
C VAL A 72 5.08 6.44 -1.95
N GLU A 73 4.66 7.39 -1.11
CA GLU A 73 5.11 8.79 -1.20
C GLU A 73 6.62 8.91 -1.06
N ARG A 74 7.23 8.20 -0.11
CA ARG A 74 8.70 8.15 0.01
C ARG A 74 9.37 7.57 -1.23
N LEU A 75 8.86 6.47 -1.77
CA LEU A 75 9.41 5.87 -2.99
C LEU A 75 9.35 6.84 -4.18
N ARG A 76 8.25 7.60 -4.31
CA ARG A 76 8.11 8.63 -5.36
C ARG A 76 9.14 9.75 -5.17
N ASN A 77 9.30 10.26 -3.96
CA ASN A 77 10.25 11.33 -3.63
C ASN A 77 11.73 10.90 -3.71
N GLU A 78 12.03 9.60 -3.63
CA GLU A 78 13.40 9.07 -3.79
C GLU A 78 13.77 8.83 -5.26
N THR A 79 12.81 8.95 -6.19
CA THR A 79 13.00 8.72 -7.64
C THR A 79 13.08 10.02 -8.45
N ASP A 80 12.76 11.17 -7.85
CA ASP A 80 12.92 12.53 -8.40
C ASP A 80 14.28 13.16 -7.98
#